data_AF-A0A6L3Y1J8-F1
#
_entry.id   AF-A0A6L3Y1J8-F1
#
_cell.length_a   1.000
_cell.length_b   1.000
_cell.length_c   1.000
_cell.angle_alpha   90.00
_cell.angle_beta   90.00
_cell.angle_gamma   90.00
#
_symmetry.space_group_name_H-M   'P 1'
#
loop_
_entity.id
_entity.type
_entity.pdbx_description
1 polymer ?
#
loop_
_entity_poly.entity_id
_entity_poly.type
_entity_poly.pdbx_seq_one_letter_code
_entity_poly.pdbx_strand_id
1 'polypeptide(L)'
;MTEKIGFAPAAAPHASTIVSTPEEAITAGETSIPSQGENMPAYHARPKSADGPLPIVIVVQEIFGDHEHIRDLCRRLALEGYLAVAPELYFRQGDPNDYSDCLLYPS
;
A
#
# COMPACT_ATOMS: atom_id res chain seq x y z
N MET A 1 -44.48 6.10 -25.47
CA MET A 1 -43.40 6.49 -26.40
C MET A 1 -43.05 7.92 -26.08
N THR A 2 -41.86 8.36 -25.70
CA THR A 2 -40.54 7.76 -25.57
C THR A 2 -39.71 8.74 -24.73
N GLU A 3 -38.75 8.21 -23.98
CA GLU A 3 -37.77 8.92 -23.17
C GLU A 3 -36.96 10.00 -23.93
N LYS A 4 -36.45 11.00 -23.20
CA LYS A 4 -35.00 11.25 -23.07
C LYS A 4 -34.73 12.30 -21.99
N ILE A 5 -34.14 11.88 -20.86
CA ILE A 5 -33.54 12.79 -19.88
C ILE A 5 -32.06 12.89 -20.25
N GLY A 6 -31.65 14.06 -20.76
CA GLY A 6 -30.27 14.37 -21.07
C GLY A 6 -29.56 15.07 -19.89
N PHE A 7 -28.42 14.50 -19.50
CA PHE A 7 -27.29 15.04 -18.70
C PHE A 7 -27.00 16.55 -18.96
N ALA A 8 -26.42 17.39 -18.10
CA ALA A 8 -25.69 17.24 -16.83
C ALA A 8 -25.51 18.63 -16.17
N PRO A 9 -25.43 18.78 -14.84
CA PRO A 9 -24.67 19.85 -14.22
C PRO A 9 -23.31 19.31 -13.78
N ALA A 10 -22.26 19.75 -14.48
CA ALA A 10 -20.89 19.61 -14.05
C ALA A 10 -20.61 20.52 -12.84
N ALA A 11 -19.70 20.08 -11.97
CA ALA A 11 -19.21 20.72 -10.75
C ALA A 11 -20.13 20.63 -9.52
N ALA A 12 -20.30 19.41 -9.00
CA ALA A 12 -20.34 19.26 -7.54
C ALA A 12 -18.93 19.60 -7.00
N PRO A 13 -18.80 20.33 -5.87
CA PRO A 13 -17.49 20.54 -5.28
C PRO A 13 -16.86 19.18 -5.02
N HIS A 14 -15.62 19.03 -5.44
CA HIS A 14 -14.73 17.95 -5.01
C HIS A 14 -14.67 18.07 -3.49
N ALA A 15 -15.49 17.28 -2.81
CA ALA A 15 -15.39 17.07 -1.39
C ALA A 15 -14.02 16.42 -1.18
N SER A 16 -13.03 17.25 -0.88
CA SER A 16 -11.84 16.83 -0.17
C SER A 16 -12.31 16.46 1.23
N THR A 17 -13.01 15.33 1.36
CA THR A 17 -13.12 14.67 2.64
C THR A 17 -11.72 14.10 2.85
N ILE A 18 -10.85 14.94 3.43
CA ILE A 18 -9.75 14.45 4.24
C ILE A 18 -10.47 13.72 5.37
N VAL A 19 -10.81 12.46 5.11
CA VAL A 19 -11.13 11.51 6.16
C VAL A 19 -9.78 11.30 6.80
N SER A 20 -9.53 12.08 7.85
CA SER A 20 -8.52 11.71 8.83
C SER A 20 -8.95 10.31 9.28
N THR A 21 -8.27 9.30 8.75
CA THR A 21 -8.49 7.91 9.12
C THR A 21 -8.44 7.86 10.64
N PRO A 22 -9.54 7.55 11.35
CA PRO A 22 -9.43 7.34 12.78
C PRO A 22 -8.52 6.12 12.95
N GLU A 23 -7.32 6.34 13.48
CA GLU A 23 -6.39 5.26 13.83
C GLU A 23 -7.08 4.24 14.77
N GLU A 24 -8.19 4.62 15.41
CA GLU A 24 -9.05 3.76 16.21
C GLU A 24 -9.77 2.65 15.41
N ALA A 25 -9.93 2.75 14.08
CA ALA A 25 -10.68 1.78 13.28
C ALA A 25 -9.84 0.62 12.72
N ILE A 26 -8.52 0.81 12.59
CA ILE A 26 -7.60 -0.18 12.01
C ILE A 26 -6.46 -0.52 12.98
N THR A 27 -5.93 -1.73 12.83
CA THR A 27 -4.67 -2.15 13.44
C THR A 27 -3.67 -2.30 12.30
N ALA A 28 -2.55 -1.58 12.40
CA ALA A 28 -1.49 -1.66 11.42
C ALA A 28 -0.12 -1.69 12.09
N GLY A 29 0.88 -2.25 11.41
CA GLY A 29 2.22 -2.34 11.94
C GLY A 29 3.15 -3.18 11.07
N GLU A 30 4.40 -3.27 11.52
CA GLU A 30 5.41 -4.12 10.90
C GLU A 30 5.31 -5.55 11.43
N THR A 31 5.62 -6.51 10.57
CA THR A 31 5.67 -7.93 10.88
C THR A 31 6.77 -8.60 10.07
N SER A 32 7.05 -9.85 10.38
CA SER A 32 7.98 -10.69 9.64
C SER A 32 7.25 -11.89 9.06
N ILE A 33 7.47 -12.15 7.77
CA ILE A 33 6.90 -13.27 7.03
C ILE A 33 8.03 -14.29 6.77
N PRO A 34 7.93 -15.52 7.30
CA PRO A 34 8.89 -16.58 6.97
C PRO A 34 8.87 -16.86 5.46
N SER A 35 10.02 -16.75 4.81
CA SER A 35 10.18 -16.95 3.37
C SER A 35 11.54 -17.56 3.06
N GLN A 36 11.55 -18.77 2.51
CA GLN A 36 12.75 -19.49 2.07
C GLN A 36 13.88 -19.56 3.12
N GLY A 37 13.53 -19.73 4.39
CA GLY A 37 14.50 -19.82 5.50
C GLY A 37 14.93 -18.48 6.09
N GLU A 38 14.44 -17.36 5.57
CA GLU A 38 14.66 -16.02 6.10
C GLU A 38 13.34 -15.36 6.55
N ASN A 39 13.48 -14.29 7.33
CA ASN A 39 12.39 -13.51 7.88
C ASN A 39 12.26 -12.22 7.06
N MET A 40 11.29 -12.19 6.14
CA MET A 40 11.06 -11.05 5.25
C MET A 40 10.22 -9.99 5.99
N PRO A 41 10.72 -8.75 6.14
CA PRO A 41 9.92 -7.66 6.71
C PRO A 41 8.67 -7.40 5.85
N ALA A 42 7.58 -7.03 6.51
CA ALA A 42 6.35 -6.63 5.85
C ALA A 42 5.57 -5.63 6.70
N TYR A 43 4.86 -4.72 6.04
CA TYR A 43 3.83 -3.92 6.68
C TYR A 43 2.47 -4.60 6.52
N HIS A 44 1.61 -4.50 7.52
CA HIS A 44 0.24 -4.99 7.43
C HIS A 44 -0.75 -3.99 8.03
N ALA A 45 -1.98 -4.03 7.53
CA ALA A 45 -3.11 -3.29 8.09
C ALA A 45 -4.40 -4.11 7.99
N ARG A 46 -5.23 -4.06 9.03
CA ARG A 46 -6.54 -4.74 9.09
C ARG A 46 -7.57 -3.95 9.89
N PRO A 47 -8.88 -4.15 9.70
CA PRO A 47 -9.91 -3.61 10.59
C PRO A 47 -9.73 -4.13 12.04
N LYS A 48 -9.88 -3.25 13.03
CA LYS A 48 -9.85 -3.62 14.47
C LYS A 48 -11.04 -4.49 14.87
N SER A 49 -12.21 -4.21 14.31
CA SER A 49 -13.48 -4.89 14.62
C SER A 49 -13.66 -6.23 13.89
N ALA A 50 -12.68 -6.68 13.10
CA ALA A 50 -12.77 -7.91 12.36
C ALA A 50 -12.58 -9.14 13.27
N ASP A 51 -13.67 -9.88 13.47
CA ASP A 51 -13.71 -11.18 14.17
C ASP A 51 -13.84 -12.32 13.15
N GLY A 52 -12.75 -12.66 12.46
CA GLY A 52 -12.70 -13.79 11.54
C GLY A 52 -11.70 -13.63 10.39
N PRO A 53 -11.62 -14.63 9.48
CA PRO A 53 -10.80 -14.56 8.29
C PRO A 53 -11.21 -13.38 7.40
N LEU A 54 -10.22 -12.62 6.94
CA LEU A 54 -10.42 -11.48 6.04
C LEU A 54 -9.96 -11.82 4.62
N PRO A 55 -10.57 -11.23 3.58
CA PRO A 55 -9.99 -11.25 2.25
C PRO A 55 -8.63 -10.54 2.29
N ILE A 56 -7.61 -11.18 1.71
CA ILE A 56 -6.22 -10.72 1.77
C ILE A 56 -5.84 -10.02 0.46
N VAL A 57 -5.24 -8.85 0.57
CA VAL A 57 -4.65 -8.11 -0.54
C VAL A 57 -3.15 -7.97 -0.30
N ILE A 58 -2.35 -8.40 -1.28
CA ILE A 58 -0.89 -8.21 -1.26
C ILE A 58 -0.55 -6.98 -2.09
N VAL A 59 0.07 -5.99 -1.45
CA VAL A 59 0.49 -4.75 -2.09
C VAL A 59 1.98 -4.87 -2.45
N VAL A 60 2.29 -4.79 -3.74
CA VAL A 60 3.65 -4.91 -4.26
C VAL A 60 4.23 -3.50 -4.48
N GLN A 61 5.38 -3.23 -3.88
CA GLN A 61 6.05 -1.92 -3.93
C GLN A 61 6.84 -1.76 -5.24
N GLU A 62 6.84 -0.54 -5.80
CA GLU A 62 7.82 -0.17 -6.83
C GLU A 62 9.21 0.06 -6.21
N ILE A 63 10.25 -0.05 -7.05
CA ILE A 63 11.69 -0.05 -6.69
C ILE A 63 12.17 1.21 -5.94
N PHE A 64 11.45 2.33 -6.02
CA PHE A 64 11.92 3.62 -5.51
C PHE A 64 11.03 4.12 -4.37
N GLY A 65 11.33 3.64 -3.16
CA GLY A 65 11.33 4.44 -1.93
C GLY A 65 10.02 4.97 -1.34
N ASP A 66 8.88 4.90 -2.02
CA ASP A 66 7.61 5.42 -1.51
C ASP A 66 6.92 4.46 -0.52
N HIS A 67 7.67 4.00 0.48
CA HIS A 67 7.20 3.09 1.53
C HIS A 67 5.99 3.66 2.28
N GLU A 68 5.91 4.97 2.48
CA GLU A 68 4.74 5.59 3.12
C GLU A 68 3.51 5.56 2.21
N HIS A 69 3.66 5.72 0.89
CA HIS A 69 2.53 5.57 -0.04
C HIS A 69 1.96 4.15 0.02
N ILE A 70 2.84 3.15 0.06
CA ILE A 70 2.44 1.74 0.20
C ILE A 70 1.74 1.48 1.55
N ARG A 71 2.26 2.03 2.66
CA ARG A 71 1.62 1.95 3.97
C ARG A 71 0.24 2.60 3.95
N ASP A 72 0.11 3.75 3.30
CA ASP A 72 -1.18 4.43 3.13
C ASP A 72 -2.19 3.61 2.34
N LEU A 73 -1.77 2.99 1.23
CA LEU A 73 -2.61 2.06 0.48
C LEU A 73 -3.07 0.89 1.34
N CYS A 74 -2.18 0.29 2.14
CA CYS A 74 -2.55 -0.78 3.06
C CYS A 74 -3.59 -0.31 4.09
N ARG A 75 -3.42 0.87 4.68
CA ARG A 75 -4.40 1.43 5.64
C ARG A 75 -5.75 1.68 4.98
N ARG A 76 -5.77 2.21 3.75
CA ARG A 76 -7.01 2.43 2.99
C ARG A 76 -7.73 1.13 2.66
N LEU A 77 -7.01 0.11 2.23
CA LEU A 77 -7.58 -1.23 2.02
C LEU A 77 -8.12 -1.84 3.31
N ALA A 78 -7.45 -1.60 4.45
CA ALA A 78 -7.94 -2.04 5.75
C ALA A 78 -9.26 -1.35 6.15
N LEU A 79 -9.45 -0.08 5.80
CA LEU A 79 -10.74 0.60 6.02
C LEU A 79 -11.87 0.01 5.17
N GLU A 80 -11.56 -0.52 3.99
CA GLU A 80 -12.50 -1.21 3.12
C GLU A 80 -12.79 -2.67 3.56
N GLY A 81 -12.22 -3.12 4.68
CA GLY A 81 -12.50 -4.45 5.24
C GLY A 81 -11.50 -5.55 4.84
N TYR A 82 -10.36 -5.20 4.24
CA TYR A 82 -9.35 -6.17 3.83
C TYR A 82 -8.23 -6.34 4.86
N LEU A 83 -7.55 -7.49 4.83
CA LEU A 83 -6.20 -7.61 5.38
C LEU A 83 -5.21 -7.25 4.27
N ALA A 84 -4.62 -6.07 4.34
CA ALA A 84 -3.61 -5.63 3.40
C ALA A 84 -2.21 -5.93 3.96
N VAL A 85 -1.34 -6.50 3.13
CA VAL A 85 0.05 -6.83 3.49
C VAL A 85 0.98 -6.36 2.38
N ALA A 86 2.01 -5.58 2.74
CA ALA A 86 3.05 -5.10 1.86
C ALA A 86 4.40 -5.71 2.26
N PRO A 87 4.86 -6.77 1.56
CA PRO A 87 6.17 -7.36 1.80
C PRO A 87 7.30 -6.46 1.28
N GLU A 88 8.39 -6.37 2.05
CA GLU A 88 9.60 -5.66 1.65
C GLU A 88 10.46 -6.55 0.74
N LEU A 89 10.08 -6.64 -0.53
CA LEU A 89 10.70 -7.56 -1.50
C LEU A 89 12.16 -7.22 -1.83
N TYR A 90 12.58 -5.96 -1.60
CA TYR A 90 13.94 -5.49 -1.86
C TYR A 90 14.90 -5.63 -0.67
N PHE A 91 14.48 -6.22 0.45
CA PHE A 91 15.35 -6.42 1.61
C PHE A 91 16.65 -7.19 1.27
N ARG A 92 16.64 -8.00 0.20
CA ARG A 92 17.79 -8.76 -0.30
C ARG A 92 18.66 -8.02 -1.31
N GLN A 93 18.17 -6.96 -1.96
CA GLN A 93 18.88 -6.33 -3.08
C GLN A 93 19.92 -5.28 -2.67
N GLY A 94 19.97 -4.87 -1.40
CA GLY A 94 20.91 -3.85 -0.95
C GLY A 94 20.60 -2.48 -1.55
N ASP A 95 21.12 -1.44 -0.90
CA ASP A 95 20.93 -0.06 -1.33
C ASP A 95 21.37 0.13 -2.79
N PRO A 96 20.52 0.59 -3.72
CA PRO A 96 20.92 0.87 -5.11
C PRO A 96 22.06 1.90 -5.19
N ASN A 97 22.33 2.64 -4.11
CA ASN A 97 23.40 3.60 -4.02
C ASN A 97 24.82 2.98 -3.90
N ASP A 98 24.93 1.66 -3.73
CA ASP A 98 26.22 0.96 -3.64
C ASP A 98 26.82 0.58 -5.02
N TYR A 99 26.14 0.86 -6.13
CA TYR A 99 26.72 0.67 -7.46
C TYR A 99 27.63 1.84 -7.86
N SER A 100 28.84 1.86 -7.31
CA SER A 100 29.96 2.66 -7.81
C SER A 100 30.80 1.90 -8.85
N ASP A 101 30.15 1.34 -9.88
CA ASP A 101 30.87 0.81 -11.05
C ASP A 101 30.45 1.54 -12.32
N CYS A 102 30.90 2.79 -12.41
CA CYS A 102 30.98 3.56 -13.65
C CYS A 102 32.26 4.40 -13.62
N LEU A 103 33.40 3.77 -13.35
CA LEU A 103 34.71 4.34 -13.71
C LEU A 103 35.25 3.60 -14.93
N LEU A 104 34.76 4.11 -16.07
CA LEU A 104 35.47 4.32 -17.32
C LEU A 104 36.92 3.80 -17.33
N TYR A 105 37.19 2.86 -18.24
CA TYR A 105 38.53 2.57 -18.75
C TYR A 105 39.27 3.88 -19.09
N PRO A 106 40.40 4.22 -18.45
CA PRO A 106 41.32 5.17 -19.02
C PRO A 106 42.16 4.45 -20.09
N SER A 107 42.22 5.09 -21.25
CA SER A 107 43.01 4.71 -22.43
C SER A 107 44.52 4.79 -22.19
#